data_AF-A0A2S9F2Y5-F1
#
_entry.id   AF-A0A2S9F2Y5-F1
#
_cell.length_a   1.000
_cell.length_b   1.000
_cell.length_c   1.000
_cell.angle_alpha   90.00
_cell.angle_beta   90.00
_cell.angle_gamma   90.00
#
_symmetry.space_group_name_H-M   'P 1'
#
loop_
_entity.id
_entity.type
_entity.pdbx_description
1 polymer ?
#
loop_
_entity_poly.entity_id
_entity_poly.type
_entity_poly.pdbx_seq_one_letter_code
_entity_poly.pdbx_strand_id
1 'polypeptide(L)'
;PRRRSELSGLHASATGELLDTALAELESAGLSRPRVFVAPYNSFDVAQYAALASRFDVICGGPETVRTMGFHPTPQWRDGALYLPSYRPLYGHAREVLSAADALIAMELGLWSPITLHWGWELDDGWADLQALVTRIAGTVAHWDELLGALAP
;
A
#
# COMPACT_ATOMS: atom_id res chain seq x y z
N PRO A 1 2.84 -19.89 -4.65
CA PRO A 1 3.17 -18.69 -3.85
C PRO A 1 1.96 -17.78 -3.54
N ARG A 2 1.17 -17.35 -4.54
CA ARG A 2 0.02 -16.42 -4.40
C ARG A 2 -1.26 -16.96 -3.71
N ARG A 3 -1.16 -18.01 -2.89
CA ARG A 3 -2.33 -18.65 -2.23
C ARG A 3 -2.19 -18.79 -0.71
N ARG A 4 -1.08 -18.32 -0.12
CA ARG A 4 -0.85 -18.32 1.32
C ARG A 4 -0.28 -16.97 1.70
N SER A 5 -1.16 -15.98 1.89
CA SER A 5 -0.82 -14.82 2.71
C SER A 5 -0.89 -15.26 4.17
N GLU A 6 0.02 -14.81 5.03
CA GLU A 6 -0.08 -15.07 6.47
C GLU A 6 -1.40 -14.57 7.06
N LEU A 7 -2.07 -13.63 6.38
CA LEU A 7 -3.37 -13.11 6.77
C LEU A 7 -4.54 -13.94 6.24
N SER A 8 -4.41 -14.60 5.09
CA SER A 8 -5.56 -15.27 4.45
C SER A 8 -6.15 -16.37 5.35
N GLY A 9 -7.45 -16.26 5.65
CA GLY A 9 -8.16 -17.23 6.47
C GLY A 9 -8.04 -17.02 8.00
N LEU A 10 -7.33 -15.98 8.46
CA LEU A 10 -7.36 -15.59 9.87
C LEU A 10 -8.64 -14.80 10.20
N HIS A 11 -9.29 -15.16 11.30
CA HIS A 11 -10.36 -14.34 11.89
C HIS A 11 -9.78 -13.07 12.54
N ALA A 12 -10.65 -12.06 12.71
CA ALA A 12 -10.27 -10.73 13.18
C ALA A 12 -9.43 -10.72 14.48
N SER A 13 -9.75 -11.58 15.45
CA SER A 13 -8.98 -11.67 16.71
C SER A 13 -7.56 -12.18 16.47
N ALA A 14 -7.41 -13.26 15.71
CA ALA A 14 -6.11 -13.82 15.35
C ALA A 14 -5.28 -12.85 14.50
N THR A 15 -5.92 -12.10 13.60
CA THR A 15 -5.28 -11.00 12.88
C THR A 15 -4.76 -9.95 13.86
N GLY A 16 -5.58 -9.54 14.84
CA GLY A 16 -5.17 -8.58 15.86
C GLY A 16 -3.95 -9.04 16.67
N GLU A 17 -3.97 -10.28 17.17
CA GLU A 17 -2.86 -10.87 17.93
C GLU A 17 -1.56 -10.95 17.12
N LEU A 18 -1.66 -11.34 15.85
CA LEU A 18 -0.51 -11.38 14.94
C LEU A 18 0.08 -9.97 14.74
N LEU A 19 -0.77 -8.98 14.50
CA LEU A 19 -0.35 -7.60 14.31
C LEU A 19 0.28 -7.02 15.59
N ASP A 20 -0.31 -7.26 16.76
CA ASP A 20 0.21 -6.78 18.03
C ASP A 20 1.58 -7.40 18.34
N THR A 21 1.74 -8.69 18.04
CA THR A 21 3.03 -9.39 18.16
C THR A 21 4.08 -8.77 17.22
N ALA A 22 3.75 -8.61 15.95
CA ALA A 22 4.67 -8.02 14.96
C ALA A 22 5.06 -6.57 15.32
N LEU A 23 4.10 -5.77 15.80
CA LEU A 23 4.36 -4.40 16.24
C LEU A 23 5.27 -4.37 17.48
N ALA A 24 5.08 -5.27 18.43
CA ALA A 24 5.95 -5.39 19.60
C ALA A 24 7.37 -5.83 19.22
N GLU A 25 7.52 -6.70 18.23
CA GLU A 25 8.84 -7.08 17.70
C GLU A 25 9.58 -5.88 17.09
N LEU A 26 8.89 -5.07 16.27
CA LEU A 26 9.46 -3.85 15.69
C LEU A 26 9.86 -2.84 16.78
N GLU A 27 9.00 -2.64 17.78
CA GLU A 27 9.29 -1.76 18.91
C GLU A 27 10.51 -2.25 19.71
N SER A 28 10.62 -3.55 19.96
CA SER A 28 11.76 -4.16 20.65
C SER A 28 13.09 -3.98 19.89
N ALA A 29 13.01 -3.83 18.55
CA ALA A 29 14.14 -3.51 17.70
C ALA A 29 14.46 -2.00 17.63
N GLY A 30 13.74 -1.16 18.39
CA GLY A 30 13.93 0.29 18.43
C GLY A 30 13.32 1.05 17.25
N LEU A 31 12.43 0.40 16.48
CA LEU A 31 11.73 1.05 15.37
C LEU A 31 10.49 1.78 15.87
N SER A 32 10.18 2.92 15.26
CA SER A 32 8.94 3.64 15.53
C SER A 32 7.73 2.82 15.08
N ARG A 33 6.60 3.01 15.76
CA ARG A 33 5.35 2.34 15.42
C ARG A 33 4.95 2.71 13.98
N PRO A 34 4.82 1.75 13.05
CA PRO A 34 4.39 2.04 11.69
C PRO A 34 2.95 2.57 11.66
N ARG A 35 2.74 3.62 10.87
CA ARG A 35 1.43 4.27 10.65
C ARG A 35 0.73 3.75 9.38
N VAL A 36 1.50 3.11 8.49
CA VAL A 36 1.06 2.63 7.18
C VAL A 36 1.23 1.12 7.12
N PHE A 37 0.22 0.41 6.64
CA PHE A 37 0.23 -1.03 6.49
C PHE A 37 0.16 -1.45 5.03
N VAL A 38 1.08 -2.32 4.60
CA VAL A 38 1.02 -3.00 3.30
C VAL A 38 0.86 -4.49 3.55
N ALA A 39 -0.26 -5.07 3.12
CA ALA A 39 -0.53 -6.47 3.37
C ALA A 39 0.43 -7.39 2.60
N PRO A 40 0.93 -8.48 3.21
CA PRO A 40 1.67 -9.51 2.50
C PRO A 40 0.89 -10.01 1.28
N TYR A 41 1.56 -10.07 0.14
CA TYR A 41 0.96 -10.45 -1.16
C TYR A 41 -0.25 -9.60 -1.56
N ASN A 42 -0.38 -8.38 -1.02
CA ASN A 42 -1.49 -7.46 -1.24
C ASN A 42 -2.87 -8.08 -1.00
N SER A 43 -2.98 -8.95 0.02
CA SER A 43 -4.20 -9.70 0.25
C SER A 43 -4.57 -9.72 1.74
N PHE A 44 -5.81 -9.33 2.02
CA PHE A 44 -6.50 -9.46 3.30
C PHE A 44 -8.01 -9.54 3.05
N ASP A 45 -8.77 -10.03 4.03
CA ASP A 45 -10.22 -10.17 3.93
C ASP A 45 -10.97 -9.01 4.58
N VAL A 46 -12.20 -8.74 4.15
CA VAL A 46 -13.03 -7.66 4.72
C VAL A 46 -13.23 -7.77 6.23
N ALA A 47 -13.31 -8.99 6.76
CA ALA A 47 -13.44 -9.25 8.19
C ALA A 47 -12.21 -8.77 9.00
N GLN A 48 -11.08 -8.56 8.35
CA GLN A 48 -9.82 -8.14 8.97
C GLN A 48 -9.65 -6.61 8.97
N TYR A 49 -10.43 -5.90 8.15
CA TYR A 49 -10.23 -4.47 7.92
C TYR A 49 -10.33 -3.64 9.22
N ALA A 50 -11.32 -3.92 10.08
CA ALA A 50 -11.46 -3.21 11.36
C ALA A 50 -10.25 -3.40 12.29
N ALA A 51 -9.64 -4.59 12.30
CA ALA A 51 -8.45 -4.87 13.11
C ALA A 51 -7.21 -4.13 12.57
N LEU A 52 -7.14 -3.94 11.24
CA LEU A 52 -6.11 -3.12 10.60
C LEU A 52 -6.34 -1.63 10.91
N ALA A 53 -7.56 -1.13 10.73
CA ALA A 53 -7.90 0.29 10.87
C ALA A 53 -7.74 0.78 12.31
N SER A 54 -7.89 -0.10 13.31
CA SER A 54 -7.62 0.25 14.71
C SER A 54 -6.13 0.38 15.05
N ARG A 55 -5.22 0.05 14.13
CA ARG A 55 -3.76 0.00 14.39
C ARG A 55 -2.93 0.89 13.46
N PHE A 56 -3.45 1.18 12.27
CA PHE A 56 -2.77 1.92 11.21
C PHE A 56 -3.69 3.00 10.65
N ASP A 57 -3.13 4.15 10.32
CA ASP A 57 -3.87 5.28 9.75
C ASP A 57 -4.06 5.13 8.25
N VAL A 58 -3.16 4.39 7.58
CA VAL A 58 -3.27 4.05 6.16
C VAL A 58 -3.15 2.55 5.98
N ILE A 59 -4.10 1.99 5.23
CA ILE A 59 -4.12 0.58 4.84
C ILE A 59 -4.00 0.51 3.32
N CYS A 60 -2.89 -0.02 2.84
CA CYS A 60 -2.68 -0.25 1.43
C CYS A 60 -3.33 -1.57 0.98
N GLY A 61 -3.91 -1.55 -0.21
CA GLY A 61 -4.41 -2.73 -0.90
C GLY A 61 -3.76 -2.87 -2.27
N GLY A 62 -4.04 -3.99 -2.94
CA GLY A 62 -3.59 -4.21 -4.30
C GLY A 62 -4.50 -5.16 -5.09
N PRO A 63 -4.11 -5.58 -6.30
CA PRO A 63 -4.97 -6.38 -7.18
C PRO A 63 -5.52 -7.65 -6.50
N GLU A 64 -4.75 -8.27 -5.61
CA GLU A 64 -5.17 -9.45 -4.86
C GLU A 64 -6.32 -9.16 -3.88
N THR A 65 -6.34 -7.99 -3.20
CA THR A 65 -7.46 -7.57 -2.32
C THR A 65 -8.79 -7.41 -3.05
N VAL A 66 -8.81 -7.22 -4.38
CA VAL A 66 -10.08 -7.06 -5.13
C VAL A 66 -10.97 -8.29 -4.98
N ARG A 67 -10.39 -9.47 -4.80
CA ARG A 67 -11.14 -10.73 -4.66
C ARG A 67 -11.93 -10.83 -3.35
N THR A 68 -11.51 -10.09 -2.34
CA THR A 68 -11.99 -10.24 -0.96
C THR A 68 -12.67 -8.98 -0.44
N MET A 69 -12.25 -7.81 -0.94
CA MET A 69 -12.81 -6.49 -0.62
C MET A 69 -13.68 -5.92 -1.73
N GLY A 70 -13.56 -6.40 -2.96
CA GLY A 70 -14.11 -5.76 -4.16
C GLY A 70 -13.19 -4.68 -4.74
N PHE A 71 -13.57 -4.11 -5.88
CA PHE A 71 -12.82 -3.02 -6.52
C PHE A 71 -13.26 -1.67 -5.94
N HIS A 72 -12.29 -0.84 -5.56
CA HIS A 72 -12.49 0.38 -4.77
C HIS A 72 -11.69 1.54 -5.34
N PRO A 73 -12.24 2.75 -5.54
CA PRO A 73 -11.42 3.91 -5.89
C PRO A 73 -10.39 4.24 -4.80
N THR A 74 -9.36 4.99 -5.18
CA THR A 74 -8.29 5.47 -4.29
C THR A 74 -8.27 7.01 -4.28
N PRO A 75 -8.05 7.68 -3.13
CA PRO A 75 -8.11 7.16 -1.76
C PRO A 75 -9.56 7.06 -1.20
N GLN A 76 -9.78 6.29 -0.12
CA GLN A 76 -11.07 6.22 0.59
C GLN A 76 -10.94 6.21 2.11
N TRP A 77 -11.78 6.98 2.81
CA TRP A 77 -11.87 6.91 4.27
C TRP A 77 -12.80 5.77 4.72
N ARG A 78 -12.31 4.87 5.59
CA ARG A 78 -13.08 3.72 6.10
C ARG A 78 -12.64 3.34 7.51
N ASP A 79 -13.62 3.21 8.41
CA ASP A 79 -13.43 2.76 9.81
C ASP A 79 -12.31 3.51 10.56
N GLY A 80 -12.13 4.81 10.27
CA GLY A 80 -11.13 5.66 10.93
C GLY A 80 -9.73 5.58 10.33
N ALA A 81 -9.54 4.87 9.20
CA ALA A 81 -8.29 4.81 8.46
C ALA A 81 -8.50 5.13 6.97
N LEU A 82 -7.43 5.54 6.30
CA LEU A 82 -7.40 5.72 4.85
C LEU A 82 -7.10 4.38 4.16
N TYR A 83 -8.05 3.87 3.39
CA TYR A 83 -7.78 2.80 2.44
C TYR A 83 -7.18 3.38 1.16
N LEU A 84 -5.95 2.96 0.84
CA LEU A 84 -5.15 3.50 -0.26
C LEU A 84 -4.68 2.36 -1.18
N PRO A 85 -5.57 1.75 -2.00
CA PRO A 85 -5.19 0.65 -2.87
C PRO A 85 -4.41 1.10 -4.11
N SER A 86 -3.44 0.29 -4.53
CA SER A 86 -2.72 0.43 -5.79
C SER A 86 -3.10 -0.70 -6.75
N TYR A 87 -3.66 -0.36 -7.91
CA TYR A 87 -4.03 -1.34 -8.94
C TYR A 87 -3.26 -1.07 -10.22
N ARG A 88 -3.31 -2.02 -11.17
CA ARG A 88 -2.89 -1.74 -12.55
C ARG A 88 -3.68 -0.51 -13.06
N PRO A 89 -3.03 0.46 -13.73
CA PRO A 89 -1.65 0.41 -14.22
C PRO A 89 -0.55 0.95 -13.26
N LEU A 90 -0.87 1.33 -12.01
CA LEU A 90 0.11 1.81 -11.00
C LEU A 90 0.74 0.68 -10.16
N TYR A 91 0.42 -0.58 -10.47
CA TYR A 91 0.95 -1.78 -9.87
C TYR A 91 1.60 -2.63 -10.96
N GLY A 92 2.92 -2.86 -10.89
CA GLY A 92 3.62 -3.57 -11.96
C GLY A 92 5.13 -3.39 -11.93
N HIS A 93 5.76 -3.62 -13.07
CA HIS A 93 7.13 -3.17 -13.34
C HIS A 93 7.15 -1.65 -13.54
N ALA A 94 8.27 -0.99 -13.23
CA ALA A 94 8.41 0.45 -13.42
C ALA A 94 8.11 0.90 -14.86
N ARG A 95 8.49 0.09 -15.87
CA ARG A 95 8.17 0.36 -17.29
C ARG A 95 6.67 0.39 -17.60
N GLU A 96 5.89 -0.44 -16.91
CA GLU A 96 4.42 -0.48 -17.08
C GLU A 96 3.79 0.74 -16.38
N VAL A 97 4.32 1.09 -15.21
CA VAL A 97 3.81 2.18 -14.36
C VAL A 97 4.11 3.56 -14.95
N LEU A 98 5.27 3.74 -15.58
CA LEU A 98 5.74 5.05 -16.08
C LEU A 98 4.69 5.75 -16.96
N SER A 99 4.13 5.04 -17.94
CA SER A 99 3.12 5.64 -18.83
C SER A 99 1.84 6.07 -18.09
N ALA A 100 1.45 5.35 -17.04
CA ALA A 100 0.30 5.71 -16.22
C ALA A 100 0.59 6.88 -15.30
N ALA A 101 1.79 6.93 -14.70
CA ALA A 101 2.24 8.05 -13.91
C ALA A 101 2.28 9.34 -14.76
N ASP A 102 2.79 9.25 -15.99
CA ASP A 102 2.79 10.36 -16.94
C ASP A 102 1.39 10.89 -17.23
N ALA A 103 0.44 10.00 -17.48
CA ALA A 103 -0.95 10.37 -17.73
C ALA A 103 -1.56 11.09 -16.52
N LEU A 104 -1.36 10.58 -15.30
CA LEU A 104 -1.88 11.22 -14.09
C LEU A 104 -1.26 12.59 -13.83
N ILE A 105 0.05 12.74 -14.05
CA ILE A 105 0.76 14.01 -13.91
C ILE A 105 0.23 15.02 -14.95
N ALA A 106 0.04 14.60 -16.20
CA ALA A 106 -0.49 15.45 -17.26
C ALA A 106 -1.95 15.90 -17.01
N MET A 107 -2.73 15.10 -16.28
CA MET A 107 -4.09 15.47 -15.89
C MET A 107 -4.12 16.45 -14.71
N GLU A 108 -3.00 16.70 -14.04
CA GLU A 108 -2.90 17.57 -12.85
C GLU A 108 -3.93 17.22 -11.76
N LEU A 109 -4.27 15.92 -11.64
CA LEU A 109 -5.18 15.46 -10.62
C LEU A 109 -4.49 15.56 -9.25
N GLY A 110 -4.98 16.45 -8.39
CA GLY A 110 -4.53 16.59 -6.99
C GLY A 110 -4.95 15.43 -6.09
N LEU A 111 -4.78 14.19 -6.54
CA LEU A 111 -5.14 12.95 -5.83
C LEU A 111 -3.89 12.18 -5.43
N TRP A 112 -3.82 11.74 -4.18
CA TRP A 112 -2.80 10.79 -3.74
C TRP A 112 -3.04 9.42 -4.39
N SER A 113 -2.14 9.05 -5.29
CA SER A 113 -2.21 7.81 -6.07
C SER A 113 -1.01 6.91 -5.73
N PRO A 114 -1.22 5.74 -5.10
CA PRO A 114 -0.11 4.88 -4.72
C PRO A 114 0.47 4.12 -5.92
N ILE A 115 1.79 4.13 -6.05
CA ILE A 115 2.54 3.27 -6.97
C ILE A 115 3.11 2.09 -6.16
N THR A 116 2.96 0.87 -6.67
CA THR A 116 3.55 -0.33 -6.07
C THR A 116 4.44 -1.05 -7.06
N LEU A 117 5.70 -1.23 -6.66
CA LEU A 117 6.76 -1.88 -7.43
C LEU A 117 7.33 -3.06 -6.64
N HIS A 118 8.01 -3.97 -7.33
CA HIS A 118 8.60 -5.17 -6.71
C HIS A 118 10.10 -5.18 -6.94
N TRP A 119 10.90 -5.12 -5.88
CA TRP A 119 12.36 -5.01 -5.97
C TRP A 119 12.99 -6.10 -6.84
N GLY A 120 12.50 -7.34 -6.71
CA GLY A 120 12.98 -8.46 -7.53
C GLY A 120 12.68 -8.30 -9.02
N TRP A 121 11.54 -7.70 -9.39
CA TRP A 121 11.18 -7.46 -10.79
C TRP A 121 12.05 -6.37 -11.42
N GLU A 122 12.32 -5.31 -10.66
CA GLU A 122 13.19 -4.23 -11.12
C GLU A 122 14.66 -4.65 -11.21
N LEU A 123 15.09 -5.56 -10.33
CA LEU A 123 16.42 -6.17 -10.41
C LEU A 123 16.59 -6.96 -11.71
N ASP A 124 15.58 -7.74 -12.12
CA ASP A 124 15.61 -8.52 -13.36
C ASP A 124 15.71 -7.63 -14.61
N ASP A 125 15.16 -6.41 -14.54
CA ASP A 125 15.23 -5.38 -15.61
C ASP A 125 16.47 -4.46 -15.46
N GLY A 126 17.38 -4.73 -14.52
CA GLY A 126 18.63 -3.99 -14.36
C GLY A 126 18.46 -2.55 -13.84
N TRP A 127 17.35 -2.25 -13.17
CA TRP A 127 17.03 -0.97 -12.53
C TRP A 127 16.81 0.24 -13.45
N ALA A 128 17.01 0.12 -14.77
CA ALA A 128 16.95 1.25 -15.69
C ALA A 128 15.55 1.89 -15.74
N ASP A 129 14.51 1.07 -15.81
CA ASP A 129 13.12 1.55 -15.84
C ASP A 129 12.70 2.18 -14.51
N LEU A 130 13.18 1.63 -13.38
CA LEU A 130 12.98 2.23 -12.06
C LEU A 130 13.62 3.61 -11.95
N GLN A 131 14.86 3.77 -12.45
CA GLN A 131 15.54 5.07 -12.47
C GLN A 131 14.77 6.10 -13.30
N ALA A 132 14.26 5.68 -14.47
CA ALA A 132 13.43 6.54 -15.32
C ALA A 132 12.15 6.97 -14.61
N LEU A 133 11.44 6.03 -13.98
CA LEU A 133 10.23 6.30 -13.20
C LEU A 133 10.50 7.26 -12.05
N VAL A 134 11.49 6.98 -11.20
CA VAL A 134 11.82 7.81 -10.04
C VAL A 134 12.22 9.22 -10.48
N THR A 135 13.03 9.35 -11.52
CA THR A 135 13.40 10.67 -12.08
C THR A 135 12.16 11.43 -12.52
N ARG A 136 11.22 10.75 -13.18
CA ARG A 136 10.02 11.37 -13.73
C ARG A 136 9.05 11.88 -12.66
N ILE A 137 8.89 11.11 -11.58
CA ILE A 137 7.93 11.42 -10.51
C ILE A 137 8.53 12.24 -9.36
N ALA A 138 9.85 12.48 -9.36
CA ALA A 138 10.55 13.12 -8.24
C ALA A 138 9.94 14.46 -7.79
N GLY A 139 9.38 15.24 -8.72
CA GLY A 139 8.75 16.53 -8.44
C GLY A 139 7.26 16.46 -8.06
N THR A 140 6.67 15.26 -8.07
CA THR A 140 5.21 15.06 -7.88
C THR A 140 4.89 14.05 -6.79
N VAL A 141 5.90 13.50 -6.10
CA VAL A 141 5.70 12.59 -4.97
C VAL A 141 5.49 13.36 -3.68
N ALA A 142 4.47 12.97 -2.92
CA ALA A 142 4.25 13.45 -1.56
C ALA A 142 4.99 12.57 -0.55
N HIS A 143 5.48 13.17 0.53
CA HIS A 143 5.98 12.41 1.67
C HIS A 143 4.82 11.78 2.44
N TRP A 144 5.05 10.61 3.05
CA TRP A 144 4.05 9.99 3.93
C TRP A 144 3.62 10.91 5.08
N ASP A 145 4.55 11.71 5.62
CA ASP A 145 4.24 12.67 6.69
C ASP A 145 3.29 13.77 6.23
N GLU A 146 3.33 14.17 4.96
CA GLU A 146 2.40 15.15 4.39
C GLU A 146 1.00 14.56 4.32
N LEU A 147 0.88 13.32 3.82
CA LEU A 147 -0.39 12.60 3.80
C LEU A 147 -0.93 12.41 5.23
N LEU A 148 -0.11 11.88 6.14
CA LEU A 148 -0.51 11.63 7.53
C LEU A 148 -0.88 12.92 8.27
N GLY A 149 -0.18 14.03 7.98
CA GLY A 149 -0.52 15.35 8.50
C GLY A 149 -1.86 15.86 8.00
N ALA A 150 -2.21 15.59 6.74
CA ALA A 150 -3.52 15.92 6.17
C ALA A 150 -4.66 15.02 6.68
N LEU A 151 -4.35 13.86 7.27
CA LEU A 151 -5.32 12.99 7.95
C LEU A 151 -5.53 13.36 9.43
N ALA A 152 -4.67 14.19 10.01
CA ALA A 152 -4.81 14.63 11.40
C ALA A 152 -6.04 15.56 11.54
N PRO A 153 -6.87 15.39 12.58
CA PRO A 153 -8.09 16.18 12.80
C PRO A 153 -7.82 17.66 13.09
#